data_AF-A0AAW2B3D1-F1
#
_entry.id   AF-A0AAW2B3D1-F1
#
_cell.length_a   1.000
_cell.length_b   1.000
_cell.length_c   1.000
_cell.angle_alpha   90.00
_cell.angle_beta   90.00
_cell.angle_gamma   90.00
#
_symmetry.space_group_name_H-M   'P 1'
#
loop_
_entity.id
_entity.type
_entity.pdbx_description
1 polymer ?
#
loop_
_entity_poly.entity_id
_entity_poly.type
_entity_poly.pdbx_seq_one_letter_code
_entity_poly.pdbx_strand_id
1 'polypeptide(L)'
;RVPKPVIEIEASDNPDFVYLICEYSETIIWKNSAGETLTGSPITPKGESITVKNKGNPENFYTCTLDNGASEETSDPVYERDLFD
;
A
#
# COMPACT_ATOMS: atom_id res chain seq x y z
N ARG A 1 -1.43 -7.18 19.67
CA ARG A 1 -0.69 -6.30 18.75
C ARG A 1 -0.81 -6.91 17.37
N VAL A 2 -1.23 -6.13 16.38
CA VAL A 2 -1.26 -6.56 14.97
C VAL A 2 0.17 -6.82 14.47
N PRO A 3 0.39 -7.73 13.51
CA PRO A 3 1.70 -7.92 12.92
C PRO A 3 2.11 -6.67 12.11
N LYS A 4 3.41 -6.54 11.82
CA LYS A 4 3.87 -5.54 10.85
C LYS A 4 3.39 -5.94 9.45
N PRO A 5 2.58 -5.13 8.77
CA PRO A 5 2.10 -5.46 7.43
C PRO A 5 3.23 -5.41 6.42
N VAL A 6 3.15 -6.27 5.41
CA VAL A 6 4.01 -6.26 4.23
C VAL A 6 3.17 -5.86 3.03
N ILE A 7 3.72 -5.00 2.17
CA ILE A 7 3.11 -4.63 0.90
C ILE A 7 3.65 -5.55 -0.19
N GLU A 8 2.75 -6.19 -0.92
CA GLU A 8 3.07 -6.91 -2.14
C GLU A 8 2.92 -5.98 -3.35
N ILE A 9 3.77 -6.17 -4.35
CA ILE A 9 3.79 -5.37 -5.58
C ILE A 9 3.40 -6.29 -6.74
N GLU A 10 2.36 -5.92 -7.47
CA GLU A 10 1.91 -6.61 -8.67
C GLU A 10 2.02 -5.65 -9.87
N ALA A 11 2.72 -6.08 -10.91
CA ALA A 11 2.85 -5.30 -12.14
C ALA A 11 1.50 -5.25 -12.88
N SER A 12 1.16 -4.09 -13.45
CA SER A 12 0.02 -4.00 -14.36
C SER A 12 0.47 -4.18 -15.81
N ASP A 13 -0.48 -4.49 -16.71
CA ASP A 13 -0.22 -4.51 -18.16
C ASP A 13 0.21 -3.12 -18.72
N ASN A 14 -0.06 -2.05 -17.97
CA ASN A 14 0.37 -0.70 -18.29
C ASN A 14 1.62 -0.34 -17.46
N PRO A 15 2.77 -0.02 -18.10
CA PRO A 15 4.01 0.28 -17.38
C PRO A 15 3.93 1.53 -16.50
N ASP A 16 2.94 2.41 -16.71
CA ASP A 16 2.73 3.60 -15.87
C ASP A 16 1.97 3.28 -14.57
N PHE A 17 1.52 2.03 -14.38
CA PHE A 17 0.72 1.62 -13.22
C PHE A 17 1.23 0.33 -12.60
N VAL A 18 1.21 0.29 -11.27
CA VAL A 18 1.41 -0.92 -10.46
C VAL A 18 0.32 -1.03 -9.41
N TYR A 19 0.04 -2.24 -8.96
CA TYR A 19 -0.85 -2.50 -7.84
C TYR A 19 -0.02 -2.74 -6.59
N LEU A 20 -0.34 -2.03 -5.52
CA LEU A 20 0.17 -2.34 -4.18
C LEU A 20 -0.92 -3.05 -3.41
N ILE A 21 -0.58 -4.15 -2.78
CA ILE A 21 -1.52 -5.06 -2.11
C ILE A 21 -1.11 -5.21 -0.64
N CYS A 22 -2.09 -5.17 0.26
CA CYS A 22 -1.90 -5.44 1.69
C CYS A 22 -2.91 -6.50 2.13
N GLU A 23 -2.47 -7.77 2.26
CA GLU A 23 -3.35 -8.93 2.45
C GLU A 23 -3.66 -9.29 3.92
N TYR A 24 -4.35 -8.40 4.62
CA TYR A 24 -4.72 -8.58 6.04
C TYR A 24 -6.22 -8.50 6.25
N SER A 25 -6.71 -9.06 7.37
CA SER A 25 -8.14 -9.07 7.69
C SER A 25 -8.56 -7.90 8.57
N GLU A 26 -7.60 -7.24 9.19
CA GLU A 26 -7.74 -6.00 9.94
C GLU A 26 -8.16 -4.83 9.04
N THR A 27 -8.60 -3.73 9.65
CA THR A 27 -8.83 -2.49 8.90
C THR A 27 -7.50 -2.00 8.33
N ILE A 28 -7.49 -1.74 7.03
CA ILE A 28 -6.31 -1.26 6.31
C ILE A 28 -6.43 0.24 6.08
N ILE A 29 -5.37 0.97 6.40
CA ILE A 29 -5.25 2.40 6.14
C ILE A 29 -4.04 2.63 5.24
N TRP A 30 -4.30 2.99 3.99
CA TRP A 30 -3.28 3.38 3.04
C TRP A 30 -2.89 4.85 3.23
N LYS A 31 -1.59 5.14 3.24
CA LYS A 31 -1.07 6.51 3.22
C LYS A 31 0.04 6.68 2.19
N ASN A 32 0.10 7.87 1.59
CA ASN A 32 1.23 8.29 0.76
C ASN A 32 2.26 9.11 1.57
N SER A 33 3.35 9.51 0.90
CA SER A 33 4.43 10.32 1.47
C SER A 33 4.00 11.70 1.99
N ALA A 34 2.87 12.25 1.52
CA ALA A 34 2.29 13.49 2.05
C ALA A 34 1.43 13.27 3.31
N GLY A 35 1.25 12.01 3.73
CA GLY A 35 0.40 11.62 4.85
C GLY A 35 -1.09 11.56 4.50
N GLU A 36 -1.46 11.70 3.22
CA GLU A 36 -2.84 11.62 2.76
C GLU A 36 -3.33 10.18 2.81
N THR A 37 -4.55 9.98 3.32
CA THR A 37 -5.22 8.68 3.28
C THR A 37 -5.71 8.39 1.87
N LEU A 38 -5.40 7.20 1.36
CA LEU A 38 -5.84 6.73 0.05
C LEU A 38 -7.00 5.75 0.19
N THR A 39 -7.91 5.76 -0.79
CA THR A 39 -8.99 4.78 -0.87
C THR A 39 -8.46 3.47 -1.47
N GLY A 40 -8.45 2.40 -0.68
CA GLY A 40 -8.18 1.05 -1.15
C GLY A 40 -9.39 0.41 -1.84
N SER A 41 -9.12 -0.60 -2.66
CA SER A 41 -10.13 -1.50 -3.24
C SER A 41 -10.06 -2.85 -2.52
N PRO A 42 -11.18 -3.40 -2.04
CA PRO A 42 -11.16 -4.66 -1.29
C PRO A 42 -10.74 -5.84 -2.19
N ILE A 43 -9.94 -6.75 -1.64
CA ILE A 43 -9.51 -7.99 -2.27
C ILE A 43 -10.19 -9.18 -1.57
N THR A 44 -10.55 -10.20 -2.34
CA THR A 44 -11.09 -11.46 -1.81
C THR A 44 -9.96 -12.50 -1.74
N PRO A 45 -9.74 -13.20 -0.62
CA PRO A 45 -10.63 -13.29 0.56
C PRO A 45 -10.41 -12.23 1.64
N LYS A 46 -9.30 -11.49 1.60
CA LYS A 46 -8.95 -10.45 2.59
C LYS A 46 -8.00 -9.43 1.97
N GLY A 47 -7.93 -8.25 2.57
CA GLY A 47 -6.99 -7.22 2.20
C GLY A 47 -7.57 -6.13 1.31
N GLU A 48 -6.71 -5.19 0.95
CA GLU A 48 -7.01 -4.12 0.02
C GLU A 48 -5.84 -3.91 -0.95
N SER A 49 -6.15 -3.40 -2.13
CA SER A 49 -5.16 -2.89 -3.09
C SER A 49 -5.35 -1.40 -3.36
N ILE A 50 -4.25 -0.74 -3.73
CA ILE A 50 -4.30 0.57 -4.38
C ILE A 50 -3.61 0.49 -5.74
N THR A 51 -4.12 1.26 -6.69
CA THR A 51 -3.43 1.48 -7.96
C THR A 51 -2.53 2.69 -7.83
N VAL A 52 -1.23 2.50 -8.02
CA VAL A 52 -0.22 3.55 -8.03
C VAL A 52 0.11 3.90 -9.47
N LYS A 53 0.06 5.20 -9.80
CA LYS A 53 0.52 5.72 -11.08
C LYS A 53 1.92 6.28 -10.92
N ASN A 54 2.80 6.03 -11.87
CA ASN A 54 4.11 6.66 -11.94
C ASN A 54 3.97 8.19 -12.01
N LYS A 55 4.45 8.90 -10.98
CA LYS A 55 4.47 10.38 -10.93
C LYS A 55 5.84 10.95 -11.28
N GLY A 56 6.84 10.09 -11.51
CA GLY A 56 8.22 10.48 -11.78
C GLY A 56 8.93 11.07 -10.56
N ASN A 57 8.45 10.83 -9.33
CA ASN A 57 9.11 11.30 -8.12
C ASN A 57 9.60 10.11 -7.27
N PRO A 58 10.91 9.79 -7.28
CA PRO A 58 11.46 8.62 -6.59
C PRO A 58 11.32 8.67 -5.06
N GLU A 59 11.05 9.84 -4.49
CA GLU A 59 10.84 10.03 -3.04
C GLU A 59 9.38 9.84 -2.61
N ASN A 60 8.43 9.74 -3.56
CA ASN A 60 7.08 9.35 -3.21
C ASN A 60 7.09 7.90 -2.71
N PHE A 61 6.33 7.65 -1.65
CA PHE A 61 6.21 6.31 -1.08
C PHE A 61 4.80 6.06 -0.58
N TYR A 62 4.52 4.79 -0.34
CA TYR A 62 3.24 4.29 0.11
C TYR A 62 3.45 3.38 1.32
N THR A 63 2.50 3.42 2.25
CA THR A 63 2.48 2.57 3.44
C THR A 63 1.07 2.00 3.65
N CYS A 64 1.02 0.79 4.20
CA CYS A 64 -0.19 0.16 4.70
C CYS A 64 -0.10 0.12 6.23
N THR A 65 -1.15 0.57 6.92
CA THR A 65 -1.27 0.43 8.39
C THR A 65 -2.43 -0.51 8.70
N LEU A 66 -2.19 -1.47 9.59
CA LEU A 66 -3.26 -2.31 10.15
C LEU A 66 -3.76 -1.68 11.44
N ASP A 67 -5.08 -1.60 11.58
CA ASP A 67 -5.76 -1.21 12.82
C ASP A 67 -6.80 -2.28 13.21
N ASN A 68 -6.75 -2.71 14.46
CA ASN A 68 -7.76 -3.61 15.05
C ASN A 68 -8.52 -2.98 16.23
N GLY A 69 -8.44 -1.66 16.40
CA GLY A 69 -9.02 -0.87 17.48
C GLY A 69 -8.27 -0.94 18.82
N ALA A 70 -7.32 -1.88 18.96
CA ALA A 70 -6.51 -2.04 20.17
C ALA A 70 -5.02 -1.75 19.93
N SER A 71 -4.54 -1.89 18.70
CA SER A 71 -3.15 -1.62 18.31
C SER A 71 -3.06 -1.35 16.82
N GLU A 72 -2.10 -0.50 16.45
CA GLU A 72 -1.74 -0.22 15.07
C GLU A 72 -0.32 -0.69 14.77
N GLU A 73 -0.05 -1.04 13.51
CA GLU A 73 1.31 -1.26 13.01
C GLU A 73 1.38 -0.91 11.51
N THR A 74 2.47 -0.23 11.12
CA THR A 74 2.67 0.29 9.76
C THR A 74 3.77 -0.48 9.04
N SER A 75 3.58 -0.70 7.74
CA SER A 75 4.55 -1.37 6.88
C SER A 75 5.83 -0.56 6.75
N ASP A 76 6.89 -1.18 6.22
CA ASP A 76 7.96 -0.39 5.63
C ASP A 76 7.42 0.39 4.42
N PRO A 77 7.96 1.58 4.12
CA PRO A 77 7.56 2.36 2.96
C PRO A 77 8.02 1.68 1.67
N VAL A 78 7.17 1.70 0.65
CA VAL A 78 7.51 1.30 -0.72
C VAL A 78 7.63 2.56 -1.57
N TYR A 79 8.81 2.83 -2.11
CA TYR A 79 9.10 4.05 -2.88
C TYR A 79 8.81 3.88 -4.37
N GLU A 80 8.39 4.94 -5.05
CA GLU A 80 8.18 4.94 -6.51
C GLU A 80 9.44 4.51 -7.27
N ARG A 81 10.64 4.80 -6.73
CA ARG A 81 11.92 4.38 -7.32
C ARG A 81 12.07 2.86 -7.44
N ASP A 82 11.36 2.10 -6.60
CA ASP A 82 11.43 0.64 -6.54
C ASP A 82 10.22 -0.01 -7.27
N LEU A 83 9.30 0.82 -7.78
CA LEU A 83 8.07 0.39 -8.45
C LEU A 83 8.13 0.47 -9.97
N PHE A 84 8.88 1.46 -10.48
CA PHE A 84 8.94 1.80 -11.89
C PHE A 84 10.41 1.92 -12.31
N ASP A 85 10.98 0.81 -12.76
CA ASP A 85 12.32 0.73 -13.36
C ASP A 85 12.29 0.95 -14.89
#